data_AF-A0A511D1U9-F1
#
_entry.id   AF-A0A511D1U9-F1
#
_cell.length_a   1.000
_cell.length_b   1.000
_cell.length_c   1.000
_cell.angle_alpha   90.00
_cell.angle_beta   90.00
_cell.angle_gamma   90.00
#
_symmetry.space_group_name_H-M   'P 1'
#
loop_
_entity.id
_entity.type
_entity.pdbx_description
1 polymer ?
#
loop_
_entity_poly.entity_id
_entity_poly.type
_entity_poly.pdbx_seq_one_letter_code
_entity_poly.pdbx_strand_id
1 'polypeptide(L)' 'MEFIGHVIDGAETEAADGRRFDSVDPWTREPWAQVALGGQADADRAVAAARQAFDEGPWPRMGSPSAARSCTGSPT' A
#
# COMPACT_ATOMS: atom_id res chain seq x y z
N MET A 1 -2.38 -20.19 3.70
CA MET A 1 -3.10 -18.96 4.09
C MET A 1 -2.06 -17.86 4.13
N GLU A 2 -1.96 -17.08 3.06
CA GLU A 2 -0.96 -16.01 2.98
C GLU A 2 -1.46 -14.76 3.70
N PHE A 3 -0.55 -13.96 4.24
CA PHE A 3 -0.87 -12.68 4.86
C PHE A 3 -0.39 -11.54 3.98
N ILE A 4 -1.28 -10.57 3.74
CA ILE A 4 -1.00 -9.37 2.95
C ILE A 4 -1.13 -8.16 3.88
N GLY A 5 0.02 -7.56 4.19
CA GLY A 5 0.11 -6.34 5.00
C GLY A 5 -0.27 -5.08 4.22
N HIS A 6 -0.42 -3.97 4.95
CA HIS A 6 -0.46 -2.64 4.34
C HIS A 6 0.94 -2.25 3.85
N VAL A 7 1.03 -1.53 2.75
CA VAL A 7 2.29 -0.88 2.34
C VAL A 7 2.21 0.60 2.68
N ILE A 8 2.95 1.02 3.70
CA ILE A 8 2.99 2.41 4.19
C ILE A 8 4.45 2.84 4.25
N ASP A 9 4.76 4.00 3.66
CA ASP A 9 6.14 4.52 3.58
C ASP A 9 7.15 3.54 2.94
N GLY A 10 6.67 2.74 1.97
CA GLY A 10 7.49 1.73 1.29
C GLY A 10 7.77 0.47 2.10
N ALA A 11 7.20 0.32 3.31
CA ALA A 11 7.34 -0.86 4.14
C ALA A 11 6.01 -1.63 4.25
N GLU A 12 6.10 -2.96 4.22
CA GLU A 12 4.96 -3.82 4.54
C GLU A 12 4.75 -3.86 6.07
N THR A 13 3.54 -3.57 6.52
CA THR A 13 3.20 -3.38 7.94
C THR A 13 1.83 -3.98 8.24
N GLU A 14 1.63 -4.38 9.50
CA GLU A 14 0.31 -4.80 9.98
C GLU A 14 -0.63 -3.59 10.15
N ALA A 15 -1.93 -3.88 10.28
CA ALA A 15 -2.89 -2.87 10.75
C ALA A 15 -2.49 -2.36 12.13
N ALA A 16 -2.66 -1.07 12.39
CA ALA A 16 -2.34 -0.45 13.67
C ALA A 16 -3.10 -1.10 14.84
N ASP A 17 -4.33 -1.55 14.59
CA ASP A 17 -5.16 -2.29 15.57
C ASP A 17 -4.94 -3.82 15.52
N GLY A 18 -4.03 -4.33 14.69
CA GLY A 18 -3.78 -5.76 14.49
C GLY A 18 -4.92 -6.55 13.82
N ARG A 19 -5.99 -5.87 13.40
CA ARG A 19 -7.15 -6.49 12.78
C ARG A 19 -6.84 -6.98 11.36
N ARG A 20 -7.48 -8.08 10.98
CA ARG A 20 -7.33 -8.73 9.68
C ARG A 20 -8.69 -9.19 9.18
N PHE A 21 -8.84 -9.36 7.87
CA PHE A 21 -10.03 -9.94 7.26
C PHE A 21 -9.65 -10.97 6.20
N ASP A 22 -10.51 -11.97 6.01
CA ASP A 22 -10.28 -13.02 5.03
C ASP A 22 -10.64 -12.53 3.62
N SER A 23 -9.71 -12.71 2.69
CA SER A 23 -9.97 -12.63 1.25
C SER A 23 -10.47 -13.99 0.78
N VAL A 24 -11.73 -14.00 0.35
CA VAL A 24 -12.43 -15.21 -0.06
C VAL A 24 -12.36 -15.35 -1.58
N ASP A 25 -11.99 -16.54 -2.04
CA ASP A 25 -11.99 -16.84 -3.47
C ASP A 25 -13.45 -16.88 -3.98
N PRO A 26 -13.80 -16.11 -5.03
CA PRO A 26 -15.19 -16.02 -5.49
C PRO A 26 -15.70 -17.30 -6.17
N TRP A 27 -14.80 -18.19 -6.59
CA TRP A 27 -15.13 -19.44 -7.27
C TRP A 27 -15.36 -20.60 -6.28
N THR A 28 -14.44 -20.82 -5.35
CA THR A 28 -14.51 -21.89 -4.34
C THR A 28 -15.27 -21.47 -3.08
N ARG A 29 -15.40 -20.16 -2.83
CA ARG A 29 -15.91 -19.57 -1.58
C ARG A 29 -15.08 -19.91 -0.34
N GLU A 30 -13.82 -20.29 -0.53
CA GLU A 30 -12.90 -20.57 0.57
C GLU A 30 -11.93 -19.39 0.79
N PRO A 31 -11.56 -19.11 2.05
CA PRO A 31 -10.54 -18.11 2.34
C PRO A 31 -9.17 -18.58 1.83
N TRP A 32 -8.50 -17.73 1.03
CA TRP A 32 -7.17 -18.04 0.48
C TRP A 32 -6.06 -17.20 1.11
N ALA A 33 -6.37 -15.96 1.51
CA ALA A 33 -5.45 -15.04 2.17
C ALA A 33 -6.12 -14.23 3.28
N GLN A 34 -5.32 -13.72 4.21
CA GLN A 34 -5.72 -12.70 5.18
C GLN A 34 -5.08 -11.37 4.83
N VAL A 35 -5.88 -10.31 4.85
CA VAL A 35 -5.43 -8.95 4.55
C VAL A 35 -5.54 -8.09 5.80
N ALA A 36 -4.57 -7.21 6.01
CA ALA A 36 -4.63 -6.22 7.09
C ALA A 36 -5.90 -5.35 6.97
N LEU A 37 -6.68 -5.24 8.05
CA LEU A 37 -7.89 -4.42 8.07
C LEU A 37 -7.52 -2.99 8.48
N GLY A 38 -7.47 -2.09 7.50
CA GLY A 38 -7.11 -0.68 7.72
C GLY A 38 -8.12 0.06 8.59
N GLY A 39 -7.63 0.69 9.65
CA GLY A 39 -8.35 1.64 10.48
C GLY A 39 -7.97 3.09 10.20
N GLN A 40 -8.53 4.02 10.99
CA GLN A 40 -8.22 5.44 10.89
C GLN A 40 -6.72 5.71 11.09
N ALA A 41 -6.09 5.05 12.07
CA ALA A 41 -4.66 5.21 12.33
C ALA A 41 -3.77 4.76 11.15
N ASP A 42 -4.18 3.74 10.41
CA ASP A 42 -3.47 3.30 9.20
C ASP A 42 -3.58 4.35 8.09
N ALA A 43 -4.77 4.92 7.91
CA ALA A 43 -5.01 6.00 6.96
C ALA A 43 -4.19 7.24 7.32
N ASP A 44 -4.16 7.64 8.59
CA ASP A 44 -3.39 8.80 9.05
C ASP A 44 -1.89 8.61 8.80
N ARG A 45 -1.34 7.41 9.08
CA ARG A 45 0.06 7.06 8.77
C ARG A 45 0.34 7.13 7.27
N ALA A 46 -0.55 6.57 6.44
CA ALA A 46 -0.41 6.57 4.99
C ALA A 46 -0.44 7.99 4.41
N VAL A 47 -1.35 8.83 4.90
CA VAL A 47 -1.47 10.24 4.47
C VAL A 47 -0.24 11.03 4.89
N ALA A 48 0.26 10.85 6.12
CA ALA A 48 1.48 11.50 6.58
C ALA A 48 2.69 11.13 5.71
N ALA A 49 2.87 9.84 5.42
CA ALA A 49 3.95 9.36 4.54
C ALA A 49 3.82 9.92 3.13
N ALA A 50 2.62 9.89 2.54
CA ALA A 50 2.36 10.47 1.23
C ALA A 50 2.64 11.98 1.21
N ARG A 51 2.30 12.68 2.30
CA ARG A 51 2.57 14.12 2.44
C ARG A 51 4.06 14.40 2.50
N GLN A 52 4.83 13.64 3.27
CA GLN A 52 6.30 13.78 3.31
C GLN A 52 6.93 13.48 1.94
N ALA A 53 6.50 12.41 1.27
CA ALA A 53 6.96 12.06 -0.07
C ALA A 53 6.62 13.16 -1.10
N PHE A 54 5.53 13.91 -0.90
CA PHE A 54 5.18 15.04 -1.75
C PHE A 54 5.98 16.31 -1.37
N ASP A 55 6.04 16.67 -0.10
CA ASP A 55 6.69 17.93 0.29
C ASP A 55 8.22 17.83 0.14
N GLU A 56 8.83 16.72 0.52
CA GLU A 56 10.29 16.53 0.59
C GLU A 56 10.82 15.55 -0.46
N GLY A 57 9.97 14.67 -0.98
CA GLY A 57 10.40 13.61 -1.87
C GLY A 57 10.78 14.08 -3.28
N PRO A 58 11.44 13.19 -4.05
CA PRO A 58 11.84 13.48 -5.42
C PRO A 58 10.64 13.49 -6.38
N TRP A 59 9.56 12.78 -6.04
CA TRP A 59 8.44 12.52 -6.96
C TRP A 59 7.79 13.77 -7.57
N PRO A 60 7.40 14.81 -6.81
CA PRO A 60 6.82 16.03 -7.41
C PRO A 60 7.85 16.93 -8.08
N ARG A 61 9.14 16.70 -7.84
CA ARG A 61 10.25 17.43 -8.47
C ARG A 61 10.78 16.72 -9.70
N MET A 62 10.34 15.49 -9.97
CA MET A 62 10.62 14.80 -11.21
C MET A 62 9.94 15.55 -12.36
N GLY A 63 10.71 15.93 -13.38
CA GLY A 63 10.15 16.49 -14.61
C GLY A 63 9.18 15.51 -15.28
N SER A 64 8.23 16.03 -16.06
CA SER A 64 7.21 15.23 -16.76
C SER A 64 7.73 13.93 -17.42
N PRO A 65 8.87 13.91 -18.16
CA PRO A 65 9.36 12.67 -18.74
C PRO A 65 9.93 11.66 -17.72
N SER A 66 10.47 12.10 -16.58
CA SER A 66 10.96 11.17 -15.54
C SER A 66 9.82 10.64 -14.66
N ALA A 67 8.82 11.46 -14.36
CA ALA A 67 7.61 11.01 -13.66
C ALA A 67 6.82 10.00 -14.51
N ALA A 68 6.65 10.26 -15.81
CA ALA A 68 6.02 9.32 -16.73
C ALA A 68 6.73 7.96 -16.75
N ARG A 69 8.08 7.95 -16.81
CA ARG A 69 8.88 6.71 -16.75
C ARG A 69 8.66 5.93 -15.45
N SER A 70 8.51 6.60 -14.31
CA SER A 70 8.25 5.94 -13.03
C SER A 70 6.90 5.21 -13.00
N CYS A 71 5.88 5.73 -13.70
CA CYS A 71 4.57 5.10 -13.80
C CYS A 71 4.51 4.02 -14.90
N THR A 72 5.22 4.22 -16.01
CA THR A 72 5.30 3.23 -17.11
C THR A 72 6.36 2.17 -16.87
N GLY A 73 6.84 2.02 -15.64
CA GLY A 73 7.76 0.97 -15.24
C GLY A 73 7.11 -0.39 -15.34
N SER A 74 6.94 -0.90 -16.57
CA SER A 74 6.83 -2.32 -16.84
C SER A 74 8.11 -2.99 -16.36
N PRO A 75 8.05 -3.96 -15.44
CA PRO A 75 9.20 -4.80 -15.16
C PRO A 75 9.37 -5.73 -16.38
N THR A 76 10.44 -5.54 -17.14
CA THR A 76 11.18 -6.71 -17.65
C THR A 76 12.11 -7.20 -16.56
#